data_AF-A0A357M1Q6-F1
#
_entry.id   AF-A0A357M1Q6-F1
#
_cell.length_a   1.000
_cell.length_b   1.000
_cell.length_c   1.000
_cell.angle_alpha   90.00
_cell.angle_beta   90.00
_cell.angle_gamma   90.00
#
_symmetry.space_group_name_H-M   'P 1'
#
loop_
_entity.id
_entity.type
_entity.pdbx_description
1 polymer ?
#
loop_
_entity_poly.entity_id
_entity_poly.type
_entity_poly.pdbx_seq_one_letter_code
_entity_poly.pdbx_strand_id
1 'polypeptide(L)'
;SIEDIGSTSMGLDIVDLQLVTKKNLLYTKYDVEAQPQFNSYMDTIMDNMGTLSLSKSIIRAVLKNLAFDFKLTLPIDLIGDNNAAVDEGRTLTWNVTLGDTEPIKMQVYVPNVWNIVIVLIILVVVIIAAILFFFRKRKHRKVNRA
;
A
#
# COMPACT_ATOMS: atom_id res chain seq x y z
N SER A 1 -8.02 -11.58 10.16
CA SER A 1 -7.75 -11.23 8.75
C SER A 1 -7.80 -9.72 8.58
N ILE A 2 -7.09 -9.14 7.61
CA ILE A 2 -6.96 -7.69 7.41
C ILE A 2 -8.33 -7.01 7.08
N GLU A 3 -9.37 -7.78 6.75
CA GLU A 3 -10.76 -7.32 6.65
C GLU A 3 -11.37 -6.80 7.97
N ASP A 4 -10.79 -7.12 9.13
CA ASP A 4 -11.26 -6.63 10.45
C ASP A 4 -10.66 -5.27 10.87
N ILE A 5 -9.76 -4.69 10.06
CA ILE A 5 -9.15 -3.39 10.39
C ILE A 5 -10.14 -2.23 10.10
N GLY A 6 -11.14 -2.44 9.23
CA GLY A 6 -12.19 -1.45 8.98
C GLY A 6 -13.26 -1.36 10.07
N SER A 7 -13.46 -2.41 10.87
CA SER A 7 -14.50 -2.50 11.90
C SER A 7 -14.01 -2.18 13.32
N THR A 8 -12.69 -2.04 13.50
CA THR A 8 -12.06 -1.66 14.78
C THR A 8 -11.55 -0.21 14.75
N SER A 9 -12.20 0.67 13.99
CA SER A 9 -12.03 2.13 14.12
C SER A 9 -12.79 2.61 15.36
N MET A 10 -12.21 2.30 16.52
CA MET A 10 -12.65 2.80 17.81
C MET A 10 -12.44 4.33 17.83
N GLY A 11 -13.40 5.10 17.31
CA GLY A 11 -13.66 6.50 17.67
C GLY A 11 -12.51 7.50 17.58
N LEU A 12 -11.55 7.34 16.68
CA LEU A 12 -10.47 8.31 16.46
C LEU A 12 -10.60 8.90 15.04
N ASP A 13 -11.38 9.96 14.93
CA ASP A 13 -11.65 10.77 13.71
C ASP A 13 -10.44 11.65 13.35
N ILE A 14 -9.26 11.03 13.17
CA ILE A 14 -7.98 11.77 13.15
C ILE A 14 -7.06 11.46 11.98
N VAL A 15 -7.46 10.57 11.08
CA VAL A 15 -6.76 10.29 9.81
C VAL A 15 -7.79 9.93 8.75
N ASP A 16 -7.81 10.68 7.65
CA ASP A 16 -8.59 10.31 6.47
C ASP A 16 -7.78 9.26 5.70
N LEU A 17 -8.13 7.99 5.89
CA LEU A 17 -7.44 6.85 5.27
C LEU A 17 -8.14 6.50 3.96
N GLN A 18 -7.55 6.90 2.83
CA GLN A 18 -8.03 6.44 1.53
C GLN A 18 -7.35 5.12 1.18
N LEU A 19 -8.10 4.03 1.32
CA LEU A 19 -7.66 2.68 0.98
C LEU A 19 -8.25 2.26 -0.38
N VAL A 20 -7.46 2.39 -1.44
CA VAL A 20 -7.86 1.88 -2.77
C VAL A 20 -7.33 0.47 -2.92
N THR A 21 -8.19 -0.52 -2.64
CA THR A 21 -7.86 -1.94 -2.83
C THR A 21 -8.19 -2.35 -4.26
N LYS A 22 -7.17 -2.63 -5.07
CA LYS A 22 -7.35 -3.16 -6.44
C LYS A 22 -6.98 -4.64 -6.48
N LYS A 23 -7.99 -5.49 -6.58
CA LYS A 23 -7.83 -6.94 -6.70
C LYS A 23 -7.54 -7.32 -8.15
N ASN A 24 -6.34 -7.82 -8.41
CA ASN A 24 -5.99 -8.45 -9.68
C ASN A 24 -5.89 -9.97 -9.50
N LEU A 25 -5.84 -10.70 -10.62
CA LEU A 25 -5.91 -12.16 -10.60
C LEU A 25 -4.66 -12.81 -9.96
N LEU A 26 -3.50 -12.16 -10.04
CA LEU A 26 -2.21 -12.69 -9.54
C LEU A 26 -1.68 -11.95 -8.30
N TYR A 27 -2.21 -10.76 -8.00
CA TYR A 27 -1.75 -9.93 -6.90
C TYR A 27 -2.87 -9.02 -6.40
N THR A 28 -2.79 -8.64 -5.13
CA THR A 28 -3.63 -7.60 -4.54
C THR A 28 -2.78 -6.35 -4.36
N LYS A 29 -3.23 -5.22 -4.92
CA LYS A 29 -2.61 -3.91 -4.69
C LYS A 29 -3.35 -3.21 -3.56
N TYR A 30 -2.62 -2.78 -2.55
CA TYR A 30 -3.10 -1.88 -1.50
C TYR A 30 -2.46 -0.52 -1.70
N ASP A 31 -3.27 0.47 -2.07
CA ASP A 31 -2.87 1.89 -2.07
C ASP A 31 -3.31 2.49 -0.73
N VAL A 32 -2.35 2.88 0.10
CA VAL A 32 -2.60 3.50 1.40
C VAL A 32 -2.17 4.96 1.30
N GLU A 33 -3.14 5.85 1.32
CA GLU A 33 -2.89 7.28 1.52
C GLU A 33 -3.40 7.68 2.91
N ALA A 34 -2.49 8.15 3.76
CA ALA A 34 -2.82 8.70 5.07
C ALA A 34 -2.57 10.22 5.05
N GLN A 35 -3.63 11.00 5.26
CA GLN A 35 -3.54 12.44 5.48
C GLN A 35 -3.73 12.75 6.97
N PRO A 36 -2.65 13.07 7.70
CA PRO A 36 -2.77 13.46 9.10
C PRO A 36 -3.27 14.90 9.18
N GLN A 37 -4.29 15.16 10.00
CA GLN A 37 -4.78 16.52 10.23
C GLN A 37 -3.93 17.28 11.26
N PHE A 38 -2.65 17.54 10.99
CA PHE A 38 -1.74 18.18 11.96
C PHE A 38 -2.23 19.53 12.49
N ASN A 39 -3.00 20.27 11.69
CA ASN A 39 -3.57 21.55 12.08
C ASN A 39 -4.57 21.43 13.25
N SER A 40 -5.41 20.38 13.29
CA SER A 40 -6.41 20.20 14.35
C SER A 40 -5.76 19.84 15.69
N TYR A 41 -4.71 19.02 15.64
CA TYR A 41 -3.89 18.71 16.82
C TYR A 41 -3.16 19.95 17.34
N MET A 42 -2.61 20.76 16.44
CA MET A 42 -1.90 21.97 16.80
C MET A 42 -2.82 23.00 17.46
N ASP A 43 -4.05 23.16 16.98
CA ASP A 43 -5.06 23.99 17.63
C ASP A 43 -5.48 23.41 18.99
N THR A 44 -5.62 22.09 19.12
CA THR A 44 -5.91 21.42 20.41
C THR A 44 -4.79 21.63 21.44
N ILE A 45 -3.52 21.53 21.03
CA ILE A 45 -2.37 21.80 21.91
C ILE A 45 -2.38 23.27 22.36
N MET A 46 -2.66 24.20 21.44
CA MET A 46 -2.75 25.63 21.77
C MET A 46 -3.89 25.95 22.75
N ASP A 47 -5.05 25.32 22.57
CA ASP A 47 -6.23 25.54 23.40
C ASP A 47 -6.04 24.97 24.83
N ASN A 48 -5.34 23.83 24.96
CA ASN A 48 -5.03 23.23 26.26
C ASN A 48 -3.82 23.85 26.97
N MET A 49 -2.90 24.49 26.24
CA MET A 49 -1.69 25.09 26.82
C MET A 49 -1.97 26.36 27.65
N GLY A 50 -3.15 26.97 27.56
CA GLY A 50 -3.58 28.07 28.42
C GLY A 50 -2.63 29.27 28.42
N THR A 51 -2.89 30.26 27.56
CA THR A 51 -2.25 31.59 27.51
C THR A 51 -0.82 31.66 28.09
N LEU A 52 0.12 30.84 27.60
CA LEU A 52 1.52 31.20 27.76
C LEU A 52 1.68 32.60 27.16
N SER A 53 2.45 33.48 27.80
CA SER A 53 2.67 34.88 27.44
C SER A 53 3.25 35.13 26.03
N LEU A 54 3.39 34.07 25.23
CA LEU A 54 3.81 34.10 23.84
C LEU A 54 2.58 34.22 22.92
N SER A 55 2.69 35.02 21.87
CA SER A 55 1.59 35.16 20.90
C SER A 55 1.34 33.84 20.17
N LYS A 56 0.05 33.56 19.87
CA LYS A 56 -0.38 32.35 19.13
C LYS A 56 0.40 32.14 17.83
N SER A 57 0.80 33.23 17.16
CA SER A 57 1.61 33.23 15.95
C SER A 57 3.01 32.68 16.15
N ILE A 58 3.66 32.98 17.28
CA ILE A 58 5.00 32.47 17.61
C ILE A 58 4.92 30.97 17.88
N ILE A 59 3.94 30.54 18.68
CA ILE A 59 3.73 29.12 19.00
C ILE A 59 3.46 28.32 17.71
N ARG A 60 2.61 28.85 16.82
CA ARG A 60 2.33 28.24 15.52
C ARG A 60 3.58 28.17 14.64
N ALA A 61 4.40 29.21 14.62
CA ALA A 61 5.65 29.20 13.86
C ALA A 61 6.64 28.14 14.39
N VAL A 62 6.74 27.99 15.72
CA VAL A 62 7.58 26.95 16.32
C VAL A 62 7.05 25.56 16.00
N LEU A 63 5.76 25.31 16.20
CA LEU A 63 5.14 24.01 15.95
C LEU A 63 5.18 23.64 14.47
N LYS A 64 5.04 24.58 13.53
CA LYS A 64 5.16 24.32 12.09
C LYS A 64 6.55 23.76 11.71
N ASN A 65 7.59 24.17 12.42
CA ASN A 65 8.96 23.71 12.19
C ASN A 65 9.31 22.43 12.97
N LEU A 66 8.39 21.91 13.79
CA LEU A 66 8.61 20.65 14.49
C LEU A 66 8.57 19.51 13.46
N ALA A 67 9.72 18.85 13.30
CA ALA A 67 9.91 17.70 12.44
C ALA A 67 10.01 16.43 13.29
N PHE A 68 9.43 15.35 12.81
CA PHE A 68 9.55 14.03 13.43
C PHE A 68 9.74 12.96 12.35
N ASP A 69 10.44 11.89 12.74
CA ASP A 69 10.65 10.73 11.88
C ASP A 69 9.58 9.69 12.18
N PHE A 70 8.64 9.52 11.25
CA PHE A 70 7.67 8.44 11.31
C PHE A 70 8.29 7.18 10.69
N LYS A 71 8.45 6.13 11.52
CA LYS A 71 9.02 4.84 11.10
C LYS A 71 7.94 3.76 11.10
N LEU A 72 7.74 3.11 9.96
CA LEU A 72 6.87 1.96 9.80
C LEU A 72 7.70 0.74 9.44
N THR A 73 7.71 -0.27 10.30
CA THR A 73 8.34 -1.57 10.01
C THR A 73 7.26 -2.60 9.70
N LEU A 74 7.30 -3.13 8.49
CA LEU A 74 6.40 -4.18 8.04
C LEU A 74 6.96 -5.58 8.34
N PRO A 75 6.09 -6.56 8.60
CA PRO A 75 6.50 -7.95 8.84
C PRO A 75 6.97 -8.66 7.57
N ILE A 76 6.83 -8.03 6.40
CA ILE A 76 7.24 -8.52 5.09
C ILE A 76 7.91 -7.38 4.33
N ASP A 77 8.72 -7.71 3.33
CA ASP A 77 9.36 -6.70 2.49
C ASP A 77 8.30 -5.94 1.69
N LEU A 78 8.45 -4.62 1.65
CA LEU A 78 7.62 -3.75 0.86
C LEU A 78 7.95 -3.98 -0.62
N ILE A 79 6.91 -4.26 -1.40
CA ILE A 79 7.00 -4.29 -2.85
C ILE A 79 6.02 -3.23 -3.31
N GLY A 80 6.50 -2.15 -3.92
CA GLY A 80 5.68 -1.06 -4.48
C GLY A 80 6.28 0.34 -4.28
N ASP A 81 5.69 1.33 -4.94
CA ASP A 81 6.10 2.72 -4.82
C ASP A 81 5.74 3.30 -3.45
N ASN A 82 6.64 4.11 -2.88
CA ASN A 82 6.43 4.83 -1.63
C ASN A 82 7.09 6.22 -1.71
N ASN A 83 6.62 7.14 -0.86
CA ASN A 83 7.24 8.46 -0.72
C ASN A 83 8.09 8.60 0.55
N ALA A 84 8.66 7.49 1.04
CA ALA A 84 9.53 7.51 2.21
C ALA A 84 10.86 8.20 1.89
N ALA A 85 11.43 8.90 2.88
CA ALA A 85 12.75 9.50 2.76
C ALA A 85 13.86 8.45 2.80
N VAL A 86 13.63 7.35 3.55
CA VAL A 86 14.53 6.19 3.60
C VAL A 86 13.70 4.91 3.48
N ASP A 87 14.12 4.02 2.58
CA ASP A 87 13.53 2.72 2.34
C ASP A 87 14.58 1.62 2.61
N GLU A 88 14.40 0.87 3.70
CA GLU A 88 15.24 -0.27 4.09
C GLU A 88 14.54 -1.61 3.78
N GLY A 89 13.66 -1.63 2.78
CA GLY A 89 12.91 -2.82 2.32
C GLY A 89 11.74 -3.20 3.23
N ARG A 90 11.99 -3.37 4.54
CA ARG A 90 10.93 -3.64 5.54
C ARG A 90 10.53 -2.41 6.31
N THR A 91 11.45 -1.47 6.43
CA THR A 91 11.28 -0.27 7.25
C THR A 91 11.26 0.94 6.34
N LEU A 92 10.16 1.68 6.42
CA LEU A 92 9.97 2.95 5.75
C LEU A 92 10.08 4.08 6.77
N THR A 93 10.89 5.09 6.46
CA THR A 93 11.03 6.29 7.30
C THR A 93 10.59 7.51 6.51
N TRP A 94 9.59 8.22 7.04
CA TRP A 94 9.18 9.52 6.53
C TRP A 94 9.63 10.61 7.50
N ASN A 95 10.27 11.64 6.96
CA ASN A 95 10.52 12.86 7.72
C ASN A 95 9.31 13.78 7.51
N VAL A 96 8.50 13.94 8.56
CA VAL A 96 7.25 14.69 8.50
C VAL A 96 7.37 15.91 9.38
N THR A 97 7.07 17.09 8.84
CA THR A 97 6.90 18.30 9.64
C THR A 97 5.43 18.55 9.91
N LEU A 98 5.09 19.12 11.06
CA LEU A 98 3.69 19.48 11.36
C LEU A 98 3.14 20.58 10.42
N GLY A 99 4.04 21.24 9.67
CA GLY A 99 3.69 22.18 8.62
C GLY A 99 3.40 21.55 7.26
N ASP A 100 3.73 20.27 7.07
CA ASP A 100 3.55 19.59 5.80
C ASP A 100 2.10 19.16 5.60
N THR A 101 1.61 19.41 4.40
CA THR A 101 0.28 18.98 3.94
C THR A 101 0.37 17.75 3.04
N GLU A 102 1.58 17.21 2.81
CA GLU A 102 1.77 16.09 1.93
C GLU A 102 1.26 14.79 2.57
N PRO A 103 0.39 14.02 1.88
CA PRO A 103 -0.04 12.71 2.36
C PRO A 103 1.13 11.73 2.44
N ILE A 104 1.13 10.87 3.45
CA ILE A 104 1.97 9.69 3.49
C ILE A 104 1.39 8.67 2.52
N LYS A 105 2.16 8.26 1.51
CA LYS A 105 1.74 7.35 0.44
C LYS A 105 2.57 6.08 0.47
N MET A 106 1.88 4.95 0.47
CA MET A 106 2.51 3.64 0.41
C MET A 106 1.69 2.68 -0.44
N GLN A 107 2.35 2.08 -1.44
CA GLN A 107 1.76 1.02 -2.26
C GLN A 107 2.37 -0.32 -1.87
N VAL A 108 1.52 -1.31 -1.58
CA VAL A 108 1.95 -2.67 -1.27
C VAL A 108 1.35 -3.65 -2.27
N TYR A 109 2.21 -4.44 -2.89
CA TYR A 109 1.83 -5.53 -3.79
C TYR A 109 1.98 -6.87 -3.06
N VAL A 110 0.85 -7.51 -2.76
CA VAL A 110 0.84 -8.84 -2.16
C VAL A 110 0.56 -9.88 -3.26
N PRO A 111 1.55 -10.70 -3.66
CA PRO A 111 1.33 -11.73 -4.66
C PRO A 111 0.41 -12.83 -4.12
N ASN A 112 -0.59 -13.23 -4.91
CA ASN A 112 -1.48 -14.34 -4.59
C ASN A 112 -0.86 -15.65 -5.10
N VAL A 113 -0.07 -16.30 -4.25
CA VAL A 113 0.64 -17.54 -4.57
C VAL A 113 -0.28 -18.65 -5.08
N TRP A 114 -1.50 -18.76 -4.55
CA TRP A 114 -2.45 -19.79 -4.97
C TRP A 114 -2.92 -19.59 -6.41
N ASN A 115 -3.28 -18.36 -6.77
CA ASN A 115 -3.70 -18.05 -8.12
C ASN A 115 -2.55 -18.20 -9.12
N ILE A 116 -1.33 -17.82 -8.76
CA ILE A 116 -0.13 -18.01 -9.59
C ILE A 116 0.10 -19.51 -9.87
N VAL A 117 0.02 -20.36 -8.84
CA VAL A 117 0.17 -21.82 -8.97
C VAL A 117 -0.91 -22.40 -9.88
N ILE A 118 -2.18 -22.00 -9.71
CA ILE A 118 -3.28 -22.47 -10.56
C ILE A 118 -3.06 -22.07 -12.03
N VAL A 119 -2.65 -20.81 -12.29
CA VAL A 119 -2.37 -20.34 -13.66
C VAL A 119 -1.22 -21.12 -14.29
N LEU A 120 -0.15 -21.41 -13.53
CA LEU A 120 0.95 -22.25 -14.02
C LEU A 120 0.48 -23.67 -14.38
N ILE A 121 -0.35 -24.29 -13.54
CA ILE A 121 -0.90 -25.63 -13.81
C ILE A 121 -1.75 -25.61 -15.08
N ILE A 122 -2.65 -24.64 -15.23
CA ILE A 122 -3.49 -24.51 -16.43
C ILE A 122 -2.62 -24.32 -17.68
N LEU A 123 -1.59 -23.48 -17.59
CA LEU A 123 -0.67 -23.23 -18.71
C LEU A 123 0.02 -24.53 -19.17
N VAL A 124 0.49 -25.35 -18.23
CA VAL A 124 1.10 -26.64 -18.54
C VAL A 124 0.11 -27.58 -19.25
N VAL A 125 -1.13 -27.66 -18.75
CA VAL A 125 -2.18 -28.49 -19.37
C VAL A 125 -2.48 -28.04 -20.80
N VAL A 126 -2.57 -26.72 -21.04
CA VAL A 126 -2.79 -26.15 -22.36
C VAL A 126 -1.65 -26.48 -23.32
N ILE A 127 -0.39 -26.40 -22.86
CA ILE A 127 0.77 -26.77 -23.67
C ILE A 127 0.72 -28.25 -24.07
N ILE A 128 0.42 -29.14 -23.12
CA ILE A 128 0.30 -30.58 -23.40
C ILE A 128 -0.82 -30.83 -24.42
N ALA A 129 -2.00 -30.23 -24.23
CA ALA A 129 -3.12 -30.36 -25.15
C ALA A 129 -2.76 -29.83 -26.56
N ALA A 130 -2.06 -28.70 -26.65
CA ALA A 130 -1.60 -28.14 -27.92
C ALA A 130 -0.61 -29.06 -28.64
N ILE A 131 0.33 -29.66 -27.89
CA ILE A 131 1.28 -30.65 -28.42
C ILE A 131 0.53 -31.86 -28.97
N LEU A 132 -0.37 -32.46 -28.17
CA LEU A 132 -1.16 -33.62 -28.58
C LEU A 132 -2.02 -33.32 -29.81
N PHE A 133 -2.67 -32.16 -29.84
CA PHE A 133 -3.46 -31.70 -30.98
C PHE A 133 -2.61 -31.52 -32.24
N PHE A 134 -1.43 -30.90 -32.11
CA PHE A 134 -0.51 -30.71 -33.22
C PHE A 134 -0.01 -32.03 -33.81
N PHE A 135 0.37 -32.98 -32.95
CA PHE A 135 0.78 -34.32 -33.38
C PHE A 135 -0.37 -35.11 -34.03
N ARG A 136 -1.58 -35.03 -33.47
CA ARG A 136 -2.78 -35.66 -34.04
C ARG A 136 -3.10 -35.10 -35.42
N LYS A 137 -3.04 -33.77 -35.59
CA LYS A 137 -3.29 -33.10 -36.89
C LYS A 137 -2.25 -33.48 -37.95
N ARG A 138 -0.98 -33.70 -37.57
CA ARG A 138 0.05 -34.20 -38.49
C ARG A 138 -0.18 -35.65 -38.94
N LYS A 139 -0.72 -36.51 -38.06
CA LYS A 139 -0.99 -37.92 -38.39
C LYS A 139 -2.12 -38.09 -39.42
N HIS A 140 -3.19 -37.29 -39.32
CA HIS A 140 -4.31 -37.34 -40.27
C HIS A 140 -3.96 -36.84 -41.69
N ARG A 141 -2.89 -36.06 -41.88
CA ARG A 141 -2.44 -35.63 -43.22
C ARG A 141 -1.67 -36.71 -44.00
N LYS A 142 -1.16 -37.76 -43.33
CA LYS A 142 -0.48 -38.87 -44.02
C LYS A 142 -1.43 -39.96 -44.54
N VAL A 143 -2.65 -40.05 -44.00
CA VAL A 143 -3.65 -41.07 -44.40
C VAL A 143 -4.39 -40.68 -45.68
N ASN A 144 -4.50 -39.39 -46.02
CA ASN A 144 -5.12 -38.90 -47.26
C ASN A 144 -4.16 -38.83 -48.48
N ARG A 145 -3.00 -39.51 -48.43
CA ARG A 145 -2.02 -39.59 -49.54
C ARG A 145 -1.64 -41.03 -49.91
N ALA A 146 -2.48 -42.00 -49.56
CA ALA A 146 -2.40 -43.36 -50.07
C ALA A 146 -3.55 -43.61 -51.03
#